data_AF-A0A7X7FKU6-F1
#
_entry.id   AF-A0A7X7FKU6-F1
#
_cell.length_a   1.000
_cell.length_b   1.000
_cell.length_c   1.000
_cell.angle_alpha   90.00
_cell.angle_beta   90.00
_cell.angle_gamma   90.00
#
_symmetry.space_group_name_H-M   'P 1'
#
loop_
_entity.id
_entity.type
_entity.pdbx_description
1 polymer ?
#
loop_
_entity_poly.entity_id
_entity_poly.type
_entity_poly.pdbx_seq_one_letter_code
_entity_poly.pdbx_strand_id
1 'polypeptide(L)' 'MNSKDFTIGVLTVTAAVLLTGLIIIHAVSPKQAMAIGQNAEGGDYLVTTSQYNDFVELLMVFDTAQMKMNAYV' A
#
# COMPACT_ATOMS: atom_id res chain seq x y z
N MET A 1 9.51 -6.25 43.84
CA MET A 1 9.62 -6.43 42.38
C MET A 1 11.11 -6.38 42.04
N ASN A 2 11.68 -7.41 41.43
CA ASN A 2 13.12 -7.48 41.16
C ASN A 2 13.46 -6.63 39.92
N SER A 3 14.62 -5.98 39.89
CA SER A 3 15.10 -5.19 38.74
C SER A 3 15.13 -6.04 37.46
N LYS A 4 15.45 -7.33 37.58
CA LYS A 4 15.42 -8.29 36.47
C LYS A 4 14.03 -8.40 35.84
N ASP A 5 12.98 -8.51 36.65
CA ASP A 5 11.60 -8.67 36.16
C ASP A 5 11.13 -7.40 35.45
N PHE A 6 11.54 -6.23 35.96
CA PHE A 6 11.27 -4.95 35.31
C PHE A 6 11.95 -4.84 33.95
N THR A 7 13.24 -5.19 33.85
CA THR A 7 13.98 -5.17 32.58
C THR A 7 13.38 -6.13 31.56
N ILE A 8 12.99 -7.34 31.97
CA ILE A 8 12.32 -8.31 31.11
C ILE A 8 10.99 -7.76 30.61
N GLY A 9 10.20 -7.15 31.50
CA GLY A 9 8.93 -6.52 31.14
C GLY A 9 9.10 -5.44 30.07
N VAL A 10 10.04 -4.51 30.28
CA VAL A 10 10.34 -3.44 29.32
C VAL A 10 10.77 -4.02 27.96
N LEU A 11 11.71 -4.97 27.95
CA LEU A 11 12.21 -5.55 26.71
C LEU A 11 11.12 -6.27 25.93
N THR A 12 10.23 -6.97 26.63
CA THR A 12 9.12 -7.71 26.01
C THR A 12 8.10 -6.76 25.38
N VAL A 13 7.75 -5.67 26.08
CA VAL A 13 6.84 -4.64 25.54
C VAL A 13 7.47 -3.95 24.33
N THR A 14 8.74 -3.55 24.41
CA THR A 14 9.45 -2.96 23.27
C THR A 14 9.47 -3.90 22.06
N ALA A 15 9.77 -5.18 22.26
CA ALA A 15 9.75 -6.17 21.19
C ALA A 15 8.36 -6.31 20.54
N ALA A 16 7.28 -6.34 21.33
CA ALA A 16 5.92 -6.42 20.83
C ALA A 16 5.53 -5.18 20.00
N VAL A 17 5.90 -3.98 20.45
CA VAL A 17 5.65 -2.73 19.72
C VAL A 17 6.40 -2.72 18.38
N LEU A 18 7.68 -3.07 18.38
CA LEU A 18 8.49 -3.12 17.16
C LEU A 18 7.97 -4.18 16.17
N LEU A 19 7.59 -5.36 16.66
CA LEU A 19 7.01 -6.41 15.83
C LEU A 19 5.70 -5.95 15.17
N THR A 20 4.84 -5.27 15.93
CA THR A 20 3.56 -4.74 15.41
C THR A 20 3.80 -3.71 14.32
N GLY A 21 4.74 -2.78 14.55
CA GLY A 21 5.14 -1.79 13.54
C GLY A 21 5.67 -2.44 12.27
N LEU A 22 6.52 -3.47 12.40
CA LEU A 22 7.06 -4.22 11.26
C LEU A 22 5.96 -4.90 10.43
N ILE A 23 4.98 -5.52 11.09
CA ILE A 23 3.83 -6.16 10.44
C ILE A 23 3.02 -5.12 9.67
N ILE A 24 2.71 -3.98 10.28
CA ILE A 24 1.92 -2.92 9.63
C ILE A 24 2.65 -2.40 8.39
N ILE A 25 3.95 -2.12 8.48
CA ILE A 25 4.73 -1.65 7.32
C ILE A 25 4.65 -2.66 6.18
N HIS A 26 4.83 -3.96 6.45
CA HIS A 26 4.80 -4.98 5.39
C HIS A 26 3.39 -5.25 4.85
N ALA A 27 2.36 -5.17 5.70
CA ALA A 27 0.99 -5.43 5.30
C ALA A 27 0.36 -4.26 4.50
N VAL A 28 0.78 -3.03 4.78
CA VAL A 28 0.20 -1.79 4.22
C VAL A 28 1.16 -1.10 3.23
N SER A 29 2.34 -1.68 2.96
CA SER A 29 3.24 -1.14 1.95
C SER A 29 2.52 -1.00 0.60
N PRO A 30 2.56 0.18 -0.05
CA PRO A 30 1.92 0.40 -1.34
C PRO A 30 2.41 -0.64 -2.34
N LYS A 31 1.48 -1.35 -3.00
CA LYS A 31 1.85 -2.20 -4.12
C LYS A 31 2.35 -1.30 -5.25
N GLN A 32 3.53 -1.61 -5.79
CA GLN A 32 4.03 -0.87 -6.94
C GLN A 32 3.03 -0.97 -8.10
N ALA A 33 2.66 0.16 -8.69
CA ALA A 33 1.78 0.20 -9.85
C ALA A 33 2.47 -0.48 -11.04
N MET A 34 2.04 -1.70 -11.38
CA MET A 34 2.61 -2.48 -12.48
C MET A 34 1.94 -2.08 -13.79
N ALA A 35 2.57 -1.22 -14.59
CA ALA A 35 2.08 -0.83 -15.92
C ALA A 35 2.56 -1.80 -17.03
N ILE A 36 2.62 -3.12 -16.77
CA ILE A 36 3.07 -4.11 -17.76
C ILE A 36 2.10 -4.09 -18.95
N GLY A 37 2.63 -3.90 -20.16
CA GLY A 37 1.84 -3.91 -21.40
C GLY A 37 1.21 -2.56 -21.77
N GLN A 38 1.47 -1.49 -21.01
CA GLN A 38 1.11 -0.13 -21.43
C GLN A 38 2.22 0.46 -22.31
N ASN A 39 2.09 0.28 -23.62
CA ASN A 39 2.86 1.07 -24.59
C ASN A 39 2.09 2.36 -24.88
N ALA A 40 2.69 3.51 -24.59
CA ALA A 40 2.11 4.80 -24.95
C ALA A 40 2.36 5.07 -26.44
N GLU A 41 1.40 4.71 -27.29
CA GLU A 41 1.33 5.24 -28.65
C GLU A 41 0.38 6.44 -28.64
N GLY A 42 0.95 7.62 -28.38
CA GLY A 42 0.32 8.94 -28.57
C GLY A 42 -1.17 9.04 -28.23
N GLY A 43 -1.52 9.36 -26.99
CA GLY A 43 -2.92 9.54 -26.61
C GLY A 43 -3.12 10.27 -25.29
N ASP A 44 -4.23 11.01 -25.22
CA ASP A 44 -4.68 11.70 -24.02
C ASP A 44 -5.00 10.67 -22.91
N TYR A 45 -4.31 10.82 -21.79
CA TYR A 45 -4.58 10.02 -20.60
C TYR A 45 -5.51 10.77 -19.66
N LEU A 46 -6.61 10.12 -19.28
CA LEU A 46 -7.46 10.60 -18.20
C LEU A 46 -7.13 9.80 -16.94
N VAL A 47 -6.79 10.50 -15.88
CA VAL A 47 -6.49 9.92 -14.58
C VAL A 47 -7.56 10.36 -13.59
N THR A 48 -8.15 9.40 -12.89
CA THR A 48 -9.18 9.67 -11.88
C THR A 48 -9.08 8.66 -10.74
N THR A 49 -9.66 8.97 -9.60
CA THR A 49 -9.77 8.04 -8.48
C THR A 49 -11.19 7.50 -8.37
N SER A 50 -11.33 6.30 -7.81
CA SER A 50 -12.63 5.68 -7.55
C SER A 50 -12.60 4.90 -6.25
N GLN A 51 -13.65 5.02 -5.45
CA GLN A 51 -13.78 4.23 -4.23
C GLN A 51 -14.33 2.84 -4.58
N TYR A 52 -13.52 1.80 -4.38
CA TYR A 52 -13.97 0.40 -4.57
C TYR A 52 -14.74 -0.11 -3.35
N ASN A 53 -14.28 0.25 -2.14
CA ASN A 53 -14.97 0.01 -0.88
C ASN A 53 -14.50 1.02 0.19
N ASP A 54 -14.98 0.87 1.43
CA ASP A 54 -14.68 1.79 2.54
C ASP A 54 -13.18 1.95 2.86
N PHE A 55 -12.33 1.01 2.43
CA PHE A 55 -10.90 0.95 2.74
C PHE A 55 -9.99 0.94 1.51
N VAL A 56 -10.56 0.91 0.30
CA VAL A 56 -9.82 0.74 -0.95
C VAL A 56 -10.25 1.80 -1.95
N GLU A 57 -9.29 2.65 -2.30
CA GLU A 57 -9.39 3.61 -3.39
C GLU A 57 -8.56 3.10 -4.57
N LEU A 58 -9.09 3.28 -5.78
CA LEU A 58 -8.46 2.88 -7.02
C LEU A 58 -7.96 4.11 -7.76
N LEU A 59 -6.73 4.06 -8.24
CA LEU A 59 -6.24 4.96 -9.28
C LEU A 59 -6.58 4.35 -10.64
N MET A 60 -7.45 5.01 -11.41
CA MET A 60 -7.82 4.57 -12.75
C MET A 60 -7.11 5.43 -13.79
N VAL A 61 -6.45 4.78 -14.74
CA VAL A 61 -5.76 5.41 -15.87
C VAL A 61 -6.43 4.93 -17.16
N PHE A 62 -7.02 5.87 -17.88
CA PHE A 62 -7.69 5.64 -19.16
C PHE A 62 -6.80 6.14 -20.29
N ASP A 63 -6.51 5.25 -21.24
CA ASP A 63 -6.00 5.64 -22.54
C ASP A 63 -7.21 5.91 -23.45
N THR A 64 -7.52 7.19 -23.66
CA THR A 64 -8.72 7.58 -24.42
C THR A 64 -8.56 7.33 -25.92
N ALA A 65 -7.33 7.26 -26.43
CA ALA A 65 -7.05 6.96 -27.84
C ALA A 65 -7.25 5.47 -28.15
N GLN A 66 -6.86 4.59 -27.23
CA GLN A 66 -6.96 3.13 -27.41
C GLN A 66 -8.18 2.49 -26.74
N MET A 67 -9.00 3.27 -26.04
CA MET A 67 -10.13 2.77 -25.23
C MET A 67 -9.71 1.68 -24.24
N LYS A 68 -8.54 1.86 -23.60
CA LYS A 68 -8.02 0.93 -22.59
C LYS A 68 -8.08 1.58 -21.21
N MET A 69 -8.25 0.75 -20.18
CA MET A 69 -8.31 1.18 -18.79
C MET A 69 -7.46 0.26 -17.92
N ASN A 70 -6.59 0.87 -17.10
CA ASN A 70 -5.90 0.22 -16.00
C ASN A 70 -6.43 0.75 -14.67
N ALA A 71 -6.55 -0.13 -13.68
CA ALA A 71 -6.89 0.23 -12.31
C ALA A 71 -5.80 -0.28 -11.37
N TYR A 72 -5.33 0.59 -10.49
CA TYR A 72 -4.33 0.30 -9.47
C TYR A 72 -4.95 0.48 -8.09
N VAL A 73 -4.62 -0.44 -7.17
CA VAL A 73 -5.02 -0.45 -5.76
C VAL A 73 -3.84 0.00 -4.91
#